data_AF-A0A0S8GY88-F1
#
_entry.id   AF-A0A0S8GY88-F1
#
_cell.length_a   1.000
_cell.length_b   1.000
_cell.length_c   1.000
_cell.angle_alpha   90.00
_cell.angle_beta   90.00
_cell.angle_gamma   90.00
#
_symmetry.space_group_name_H-M   'P 1'
#
loop_
_entity.id
_entity.type
_entity.pdbx_description
1 polymer ?
#
loop_
_entity_poly.entity_id
_entity_poly.type
_entity_poly.pdbx_seq_one_letter_code
_entity_poly.pdbx_strand_id
1 'polypeptide(L)'
;MFRILAAIGIGGALAGAAAGYYVQKRSPTEKRPGKPFANRIQGLEGLIYIVTGLSIFGLAFTGFWAALIRGQANTRYLLVVHCTLAPIFCLSLAATLVFCAQRYKFDKSDWRGVLRASGWRKVCFWVLMAAALPVILSMVLSMLPLWGTVGQEFLYQVHRGSTLILTMAAIGFIGLSR
;
A
#
# COMPACT_ATOMS: atom_id res chain seq x y z
N MET A 1 -18.42 -2.06 13.70
CA MET A 1 -18.51 -1.90 12.24
C MET A 1 -17.16 -2.04 11.53
N PHE A 2 -16.14 -1.23 11.87
CA PHE A 2 -14.83 -1.26 11.17
C PHE A 2 -14.14 -2.64 11.11
N ARG A 3 -14.23 -3.46 12.16
CA ARG A 3 -13.61 -4.82 12.18
C ARG A 3 -14.13 -5.71 11.05
N ILE A 4 -15.44 -5.68 10.81
CA ILE A 4 -16.09 -6.47 9.76
C ILE A 4 -15.67 -5.93 8.39
N LEU A 5 -15.70 -4.60 8.20
CA LEU A 5 -15.27 -3.96 6.95
C LEU A 5 -13.80 -4.28 6.63
N ALA A 6 -12.91 -4.22 7.64
CA ALA A 6 -11.50 -4.54 7.47
C ALA A 6 -11.28 -6.02 7.13
N ALA A 7 -11.98 -6.94 7.81
CA ALA A 7 -11.89 -8.37 7.51
C ALA A 7 -12.37 -8.70 6.10
N ILE A 8 -13.52 -8.16 5.70
CA ILE A 8 -14.07 -8.33 4.34
C ILE A 8 -13.16 -7.69 3.30
N GLY A 9 -12.68 -6.47 3.55
CA GLY A 9 -11.80 -5.74 2.62
C GLY A 9 -10.47 -6.45 2.39
N ILE A 10 -9.78 -6.86 3.48
CA ILE A 10 -8.50 -7.57 3.39
C ILE A 10 -8.71 -8.95 2.74
N GLY A 11 -9.72 -9.71 3.18
CA GLY A 11 -10.04 -11.03 2.60
C GLY A 11 -10.38 -10.94 1.11
N GLY A 12 -11.20 -9.97 0.71
CA GLY A 12 -11.55 -9.71 -0.68
C GLY A 12 -10.34 -9.29 -1.52
N ALA A 13 -9.46 -8.45 -0.99
CA ALA A 13 -8.23 -8.05 -1.67
C ALA A 13 -7.27 -9.24 -1.88
N LEU A 14 -7.13 -10.13 -0.88
CA LEU A 14 -6.33 -11.35 -1.01
C LEU A 14 -6.91 -12.30 -2.07
N ALA A 15 -8.23 -12.52 -2.06
CA ALA A 15 -8.90 -13.36 -3.05
C ALA A 15 -8.77 -12.78 -4.47
N GLY A 16 -8.96 -11.47 -4.63
CA GLY A 16 -8.80 -10.77 -5.90
C GLY A 16 -7.35 -10.82 -6.41
N ALA A 17 -6.37 -10.63 -5.53
CA ALA A 17 -4.95 -10.77 -5.85
C ALA A 17 -4.62 -12.20 -6.31
N ALA A 18 -5.13 -13.22 -5.63
CA ALA A 18 -4.94 -14.62 -6.02
C ALA A 18 -5.59 -14.92 -7.39
N ALA A 19 -6.83 -14.48 -7.62
CA ALA A 19 -7.51 -14.65 -8.90
C ALA A 19 -6.77 -13.94 -10.04
N GLY A 20 -6.34 -12.69 -9.82
CA GLY A 20 -5.52 -11.92 -10.75
C GLY A 20 -4.20 -12.62 -11.06
N TYR A 21 -3.53 -13.16 -10.04
CA TYR A 21 -2.32 -13.98 -10.19
C TYR A 21 -2.56 -15.20 -11.09
N TYR A 22 -3.64 -15.96 -10.86
CA TYR A 22 -3.99 -17.13 -11.67
C TYR A 22 -4.28 -16.77 -13.14
N VAL A 23 -5.03 -15.70 -13.38
CA VAL A 23 -5.36 -15.22 -14.73
C VAL A 23 -4.09 -14.72 -15.45
N GLN A 24 -3.24 -13.98 -14.75
CA GLN A 24 -2.00 -13.47 -15.32
C GLN A 24 -1.03 -14.61 -15.62
N LYS A 25 -0.91 -15.63 -14.77
CA LYS A 25 -0.06 -16.81 -15.02
C LYS A 25 -0.40 -17.54 -16.33
N ARG A 26 -1.66 -17.51 -16.77
CA ARG A 26 -2.10 -18.12 -18.05
C ARG A 26 -1.79 -17.28 -19.29
N SER A 27 -1.42 -16.02 -19.14
CA SER A 27 -1.14 -15.13 -20.28
C SER A 27 0.32 -15.30 -20.76
N PRO A 28 0.57 -15.59 -22.06
CA PRO A 28 1.91 -15.82 -22.58
C PRO A 28 2.82 -14.62 -22.31
N THR A 29 3.98 -14.90 -21.73
CA THR A 29 4.97 -13.89 -21.32
C THR A 29 5.78 -13.45 -22.53
N GLU A 30 5.59 -12.22 -22.99
CA GLU A 30 6.49 -11.61 -23.97
C GLU A 30 7.82 -11.25 -23.25
N LYS A 31 8.88 -12.00 -23.56
CA LYS A 31 10.23 -11.75 -23.02
C LYS A 31 10.80 -10.48 -23.65
N ARG A 32 10.99 -9.42 -22.86
CA ARG A 32 11.75 -8.24 -23.30
C ARG A 32 13.25 -8.45 -23.04
N PRO A 33 14.14 -8.16 -24.02
CA PRO A 33 15.58 -8.31 -23.85
C PRO A 33 16.15 -7.29 -22.85
N GLY A 34 16.93 -7.76 -21.88
CA GLY A 34 17.57 -6.94 -20.84
C GLY A 34 18.87 -6.31 -21.32
N LYS A 35 19.07 -5.01 -21.01
CA LYS A 35 20.34 -4.29 -21.24
C LYS A 35 21.21 -4.27 -19.96
N PRO A 36 22.53 -4.52 -20.05
CA PRO A 36 23.41 -4.79 -18.90
C PRO A 36 23.75 -3.60 -17.98
N PHE A 37 23.52 -2.35 -18.41
CA PHE A 37 23.68 -1.16 -17.55
C PHE A 37 22.60 -1.05 -16.44
N ALA A 38 21.59 -1.92 -16.49
CA ALA A 38 20.44 -1.89 -15.59
C ALA A 38 20.70 -2.46 -14.19
N ASN A 39 21.80 -3.20 -13.96
CA ASN A 39 21.93 -4.07 -12.78
C ASN A 39 22.09 -3.33 -11.43
N ARG A 40 22.79 -2.19 -11.36
CA ARG A 40 23.02 -1.48 -10.09
C ARG A 40 21.79 -0.66 -9.65
N ILE A 41 21.12 0.00 -10.59
CA ILE A 41 19.87 0.74 -10.35
C ILE A 41 18.73 -0.24 -10.06
N GLN A 42 18.68 -1.39 -10.74
CA GLN A 42 17.72 -2.46 -10.42
C GLN A 42 17.90 -3.02 -9.00
N GLY A 43 19.13 -3.16 -8.52
CA GLY A 43 19.39 -3.59 -7.14
C GLY A 43 18.86 -2.60 -6.10
N LEU A 44 19.09 -1.30 -6.31
CA LEU A 44 18.60 -0.24 -5.42
C LEU A 44 17.06 -0.15 -5.45
N GLU A 45 16.45 -0.23 -6.63
CA GLU A 45 14.99 -0.26 -6.77
C GLU A 45 14.38 -1.48 -6.08
N GLY A 46 15.01 -2.65 -6.23
CA GLY A 46 14.59 -3.86 -5.51
C GLY A 46 14.66 -3.69 -4.00
N LEU A 47 15.74 -3.08 -3.48
CA LEU A 47 15.86 -2.78 -2.05
C LEU A 47 14.77 -1.80 -1.59
N ILE A 48 14.52 -0.72 -2.34
CA ILE A 48 13.46 0.25 -2.02
C ILE A 48 12.10 -0.45 -1.94
N TYR A 49 11.77 -1.32 -2.91
CA TYR A 49 10.53 -2.08 -2.88
C TYR A 49 10.41 -3.01 -1.69
N ILE A 50 11.50 -3.70 -1.32
CA ILE A 50 11.52 -4.58 -0.15
C ILE A 50 11.30 -3.76 1.12
N VAL A 51 12.03 -2.65 1.30
CA VAL A 51 11.89 -1.77 2.47
C VAL A 51 10.48 -1.20 2.56
N THR A 52 9.92 -0.71 1.45
CA THR A 52 8.54 -0.21 1.39
C THR A 52 7.54 -1.32 1.71
N GLY A 53 7.67 -2.50 1.12
CA GLY A 53 6.80 -3.64 1.38
C GLY A 53 6.84 -4.10 2.83
N LEU A 54 8.04 -4.22 3.42
CA LEU A 54 8.23 -4.59 4.83
C LEU A 54 7.66 -3.52 5.77
N SER A 55 7.86 -2.24 5.47
CA SER A 55 7.31 -1.16 6.29
C SER A 55 5.79 -1.11 6.25
N ILE A 56 5.18 -1.27 5.06
CA ILE A 56 3.72 -1.40 4.90
C ILE A 56 3.21 -2.61 5.69
N PHE A 57 3.86 -3.76 5.54
CA PHE A 57 3.48 -4.97 6.25
C PHE A 57 3.55 -4.78 7.77
N GLY A 58 4.64 -4.21 8.30
CA GLY A 58 4.81 -3.96 9.72
C GLY A 58 3.78 -2.95 10.27
N LEU A 59 3.48 -1.88 9.54
CA LEU A 59 2.45 -0.90 9.92
C LEU A 59 1.04 -1.49 9.85
N ALA A 60 0.73 -2.25 8.81
CA ALA A 60 -0.54 -2.94 8.67
C ALA A 60 -0.70 -3.99 9.79
N PHE A 61 0.33 -4.79 10.06
CA PHE A 61 0.31 -5.77 11.13
C PHE A 61 0.07 -5.08 12.47
N THR A 62 0.89 -4.09 12.85
CA THR A 62 0.74 -3.40 14.13
C THR A 62 -0.61 -2.68 14.27
N GLY A 63 -1.11 -2.01 13.22
CA GLY A 63 -2.37 -1.27 13.24
C GLY A 63 -3.63 -2.16 13.19
N PHE A 64 -3.66 -3.15 12.29
CA PHE A 64 -4.81 -4.05 12.18
C PHE A 64 -4.84 -5.12 13.26
N TRP A 65 -3.71 -5.57 13.79
CA TRP A 65 -3.69 -6.55 14.88
C TRP A 65 -4.44 -6.02 16.12
N ALA A 66 -4.15 -4.79 16.53
CA ALA A 66 -4.87 -4.15 17.63
C ALA A 66 -6.36 -3.97 17.30
N ALA A 67 -6.69 -3.51 16.10
CA ALA A 67 -8.06 -3.25 15.69
C ALA A 67 -8.91 -4.53 15.52
N LEU A 68 -8.37 -5.59 14.90
CA LEU A 68 -9.09 -6.82 14.56
C LEU A 68 -9.18 -7.80 15.71
N ILE A 69 -8.13 -7.95 16.52
CA ILE A 69 -8.09 -8.97 17.60
C ILE A 69 -8.51 -8.35 18.93
N ARG A 70 -7.89 -7.23 19.32
CA ARG A 70 -8.15 -6.60 20.63
C ARG A 70 -9.35 -5.66 20.64
N GLY A 71 -9.80 -5.19 19.47
CA GLY A 71 -10.90 -4.23 19.37
C GLY A 71 -10.59 -2.86 20.01
N GLN A 72 -9.33 -2.60 20.35
CA GLN A 72 -8.84 -1.41 21.03
C GLN A 72 -7.80 -0.68 20.16
N ALA A 73 -7.49 0.57 20.51
CA ALA A 73 -6.37 1.30 19.91
C ALA A 73 -5.02 0.61 20.25
N ASN A 74 -3.99 0.91 19.46
CA ASN A 74 -2.64 0.39 19.64
C ASN A 74 -2.14 0.66 21.08
N THR A 75 -1.85 -0.39 21.85
CA THR A 75 -1.42 -0.27 23.26
C THR A 75 0.09 -0.40 23.41
N ARG A 76 0.66 0.49 24.24
CA ARG A 76 2.06 0.57 24.72
C ARG A 76 3.12 0.22 23.67
N TYR A 77 3.57 -1.03 23.61
CA TYR A 77 4.68 -1.44 22.73
C TYR A 77 4.34 -1.45 21.24
N LEU A 78 3.10 -1.83 20.87
CA LEU A 78 2.69 -1.84 19.46
C LEU A 78 2.64 -0.43 18.88
N LEU A 79 2.25 0.55 19.70
CA LEU A 79 2.24 1.95 19.27
C LEU A 79 3.67 2.47 19.06
N VAL A 80 4.61 2.13 19.94
CA VAL A 80 6.03 2.50 19.77
C VAL A 80 6.57 1.93 18.46
N VAL A 81 6.37 0.63 18.21
CA VAL A 81 6.82 0.01 16.95
C VAL A 81 6.14 0.67 15.75
N HIS A 82 4.83 0.90 15.80
CA HIS A 82 4.09 1.56 14.73
C HIS A 82 4.64 2.96 14.42
N CYS A 83 4.85 3.78 15.45
CA CYS A 83 5.41 5.12 15.30
C CYS A 83 6.86 5.11 14.77
N THR A 84 7.67 4.10 15.11
CA THR A 84 9.04 3.98 14.58
C THR A 84 9.08 3.52 13.12
N LEU A 85 8.11 2.70 12.68
CA LEU A 85 8.02 2.24 11.29
C LEU A 85 7.45 3.32 10.36
N ALA A 86 6.61 4.23 10.88
CA ALA A 86 5.99 5.31 10.11
C ALA A 86 6.99 6.18 9.31
N PRO A 87 8.09 6.71 9.88
CA PRO A 87 9.05 7.49 9.10
C PRO A 87 9.78 6.66 8.02
N ILE A 88 10.09 5.40 8.30
CA ILE A 88 10.71 4.47 7.32
C ILE A 88 9.75 4.26 6.14
N PHE A 89 8.47 4.06 6.43
CA PHE A 89 7.43 3.99 5.42
C PHE A 89 7.35 5.27 4.59
N CYS A 90 7.26 6.45 5.22
CA CYS A 90 7.19 7.73 4.50
C CYS A 90 8.37 7.93 3.54
N LEU A 91 9.60 7.70 4.01
CA LEU A 91 10.81 7.89 3.21
C LEU A 91 10.91 6.88 2.06
N SER A 92 10.68 5.60 2.35
CA SER A 92 10.76 4.55 1.33
C SER A 92 9.64 4.66 0.29
N LEU A 93 8.44 5.08 0.70
CA LEU A 93 7.33 5.34 -0.20
C LEU A 93 7.62 6.55 -1.11
N ALA A 94 8.16 7.64 -0.55
CA ALA A 94 8.57 8.79 -1.34
C ALA A 94 9.64 8.39 -2.39
N ALA A 95 10.62 7.59 -1.99
CA ALA A 95 11.61 7.04 -2.92
C ALA A 95 10.93 6.19 -4.02
N THR A 96 10.04 5.27 -3.63
CA THR A 96 9.26 4.45 -4.58
C THR A 96 8.49 5.30 -5.58
N LEU A 97 7.83 6.37 -5.12
CA LEU A 97 7.10 7.27 -5.99
C LEU A 97 8.03 7.95 -7.00
N VAL A 98 9.14 8.53 -6.54
CA VAL A 98 10.08 9.26 -7.41
C VAL A 98 10.73 8.34 -8.45
N PHE A 99 11.21 7.17 -8.04
CA PHE A 99 11.92 6.26 -8.95
C PHE A 99 10.99 5.48 -9.88
N CYS A 100 9.73 5.24 -9.47
CA CYS A 100 8.85 4.33 -10.20
C CYS A 100 7.68 5.02 -10.90
N ALA A 101 7.34 6.27 -10.59
CA ALA A 101 6.19 6.97 -11.19
C ALA A 101 6.18 6.92 -12.73
N GLN A 102 7.35 7.07 -13.37
CA GLN A 102 7.45 7.01 -14.83
C GLN A 102 7.09 5.63 -15.41
N ARG A 103 7.40 4.54 -14.69
CA ARG A 103 7.10 3.16 -15.12
C ARG A 103 5.61 2.82 -14.99
N TYR A 104 4.92 3.47 -14.05
CA TYR A 104 3.48 3.28 -13.82
C TYR A 104 2.62 4.37 -14.46
N LYS A 105 3.17 5.16 -15.38
CA LYS A 105 2.40 6.10 -16.20
C LYS A 105 1.37 5.34 -17.05
N PHE A 106 0.15 5.88 -17.11
CA PHE A 106 -0.90 5.38 -17.99
C PHE A 106 -0.63 5.81 -19.43
N ASP A 107 -0.74 4.85 -20.34
CA ASP A 107 -0.69 5.02 -21.80
C ASP A 107 -2.02 4.59 -22.43
N LYS A 108 -2.29 5.02 -23.66
CA LYS A 108 -3.51 4.67 -24.43
C LYS A 108 -3.70 3.16 -24.56
N SER A 109 -2.62 2.40 -24.56
CA SER A 109 -2.62 0.93 -24.60
C SER A 109 -3.14 0.29 -23.29
N ASP A 110 -3.02 0.97 -22.14
CA ASP A 110 -3.42 0.45 -20.84
C ASP A 110 -4.93 0.42 -20.63
N TRP A 111 -5.69 1.26 -21.35
CA TRP A 111 -7.16 1.27 -21.21
C TRP A 111 -7.78 -0.08 -21.58
N ARG A 112 -7.25 -0.73 -22.63
CA ARG A 112 -7.59 -2.11 -23.00
C ARG A 112 -7.02 -3.14 -22.02
N GLY A 113 -5.93 -2.80 -21.32
CA GLY A 113 -5.28 -3.64 -20.31
C GLY A 113 -5.98 -3.63 -18.95
N VAL A 114 -6.62 -2.53 -18.54
CA VAL A 114 -7.45 -2.47 -17.33
C VAL A 114 -8.63 -3.45 -17.44
N LEU A 115 -9.28 -3.48 -18.61
CA LEU A 115 -10.33 -4.46 -18.93
C LEU A 115 -9.81 -5.91 -18.95
N ARG A 116 -8.50 -6.13 -19.06
CA ARG A 116 -7.84 -7.45 -19.11
C ARG A 116 -6.95 -7.74 -17.89
N ALA A 117 -7.18 -7.05 -16.77
CA ALA A 117 -6.42 -7.15 -15.52
C ALA A 117 -4.91 -6.76 -15.57
N SER A 118 -4.28 -6.63 -16.73
CA SER A 118 -2.88 -6.22 -16.86
C SER A 118 -2.64 -4.75 -16.47
N GLY A 119 -3.67 -3.90 -16.59
CA GLY A 119 -3.65 -2.50 -16.15
C GLY A 119 -3.87 -2.32 -14.65
N TRP A 120 -4.38 -3.33 -13.93
CA TRP A 120 -4.73 -3.17 -12.52
C TRP A 120 -3.53 -2.89 -11.63
N ARG A 121 -2.33 -3.39 -12.00
CA ARG A 121 -1.11 -3.08 -11.24
C ARG A 121 -0.79 -1.59 -11.21
N LYS A 122 -1.00 -0.88 -12.33
CA LYS A 122 -0.78 0.58 -12.39
C LYS A 122 -1.81 1.33 -11.54
N VAL A 123 -3.06 0.89 -11.56
CA VAL A 123 -4.09 1.48 -10.69
C VAL A 123 -3.77 1.22 -9.23
N CYS A 124 -3.44 -0.02 -8.84
CA CYS A 124 -3.06 -0.33 -7.46
C CYS A 124 -1.88 0.53 -6.99
N PHE A 125 -0.87 0.76 -7.85
CA PHE A 125 0.23 1.68 -7.55
C PHE A 125 -0.28 3.09 -7.23
N TRP A 126 -1.08 3.69 -8.12
CA TRP A 126 -1.56 5.05 -7.92
C TRP A 126 -2.54 5.18 -6.77
N VAL A 127 -3.41 4.19 -6.54
CA VAL A 127 -4.30 4.13 -5.38
C VAL A 127 -3.48 4.02 -4.09
N LEU A 128 -2.40 3.22 -4.08
CA LEU A 128 -1.49 3.11 -2.93
C LEU A 128 -0.85 4.47 -2.62
N MET A 129 -0.32 5.16 -3.64
CA MET A 129 0.29 6.48 -3.46
C MET A 129 -0.72 7.53 -3.00
N ALA A 130 -1.91 7.55 -3.62
CA ALA A 130 -2.97 8.49 -3.29
C ALA A 130 -3.54 8.23 -1.88
N ALA A 131 -3.68 6.97 -1.47
CA ALA A 131 -4.16 6.60 -0.14
C ALA A 131 -3.11 6.87 0.96
N ALA A 132 -1.82 6.86 0.64
CA ALA A 132 -0.78 7.16 1.61
C ALA A 132 -0.84 8.61 2.12
N LEU A 133 -1.24 9.55 1.26
CA LEU A 133 -1.39 10.95 1.65
C LEU A 133 -2.37 11.17 2.81
N PRO A 134 -3.65 10.75 2.72
CA PRO A 134 -4.57 10.85 3.85
C PRO A 134 -4.13 10.00 5.04
N VAL A 135 -3.48 8.83 4.85
CA VAL A 135 -2.93 8.03 5.97
C VAL A 135 -1.94 8.85 6.80
N ILE A 136 -0.96 9.47 6.13
CA ILE A 136 0.10 10.23 6.79
C ILE A 136 -0.45 11.54 7.36
N LEU A 137 -1.16 12.33 6.54
CA LEU A 137 -1.66 13.64 6.94
C LEU A 137 -2.64 13.53 8.12
N SER A 138 -3.58 12.59 8.08
CA SER A 138 -4.57 12.47 9.16
C SER A 138 -3.92 12.17 10.51
N MET A 139 -2.92 11.29 10.55
CA MET A 139 -2.25 10.94 11.81
C MET A 139 -1.32 12.05 12.29
N VAL A 140 -0.52 12.65 11.40
CA VAL A 140 0.38 13.76 11.76
C VAL A 140 -0.42 14.95 12.27
N LEU A 141 -1.51 15.33 11.59
CA LEU A 141 -2.36 16.43 12.02
C LEU A 141 -3.07 16.14 13.35
N SER A 142 -3.38 14.88 13.64
CA SER A 142 -4.00 14.48 14.93
C SER A 142 -3.03 14.61 16.11
N MET A 143 -1.72 14.48 15.85
CA MET A 143 -0.67 14.67 16.86
C MET A 143 -0.37 16.13 17.18
N LEU A 144 -0.75 17.07 16.31
CA LEU A 144 -0.56 18.50 16.55
C LEU A 144 -1.71 19.06 17.40
N PRO A 145 -1.45 20.04 18.30
CA PRO A 145 -2.48 20.68 19.11
C PRO A 145 -3.32 21.69 18.30
N LEU A 146 -3.70 21.33 17.07
CA LEU A 146 -4.47 22.18 16.15
C LEU A 146 -5.98 21.95 16.28
N TRP A 147 -6.40 20.80 16.81
CA TRP A 147 -7.78 20.35 16.81
C TRP A 147 -8.24 19.95 18.21
N GLY A 148 -9.51 20.19 18.51
CA GLY A 148 -10.17 19.62 19.69
C GLY A 148 -10.46 18.12 19.52
N THR A 149 -11.07 17.52 20.53
CA THR A 149 -11.38 16.08 20.60
C THR A 149 -12.18 15.57 19.39
N VAL A 150 -13.16 16.34 18.92
CA VAL A 150 -13.97 15.98 17.74
C VAL A 150 -13.12 15.89 16.48
N GLY A 151 -12.19 16.83 16.28
CA GLY A 151 -11.29 16.83 15.13
C GLY A 151 -10.29 15.67 15.17
N GLN A 152 -9.74 15.36 16.35
CA GLN A 152 -8.87 14.21 16.54
C GLN A 152 -9.57 12.88 16.24
N GLU A 153 -10.82 12.72 16.68
CA GLU A 153 -11.61 11.53 16.37
C GLU A 153 -11.90 11.42 14.88
N PHE A 154 -12.28 12.51 14.22
CA PHE A 154 -12.47 12.53 12.77
C PHE A 154 -11.19 12.12 12.02
N LEU A 155 -10.04 12.71 12.37
CA LEU A 155 -8.76 12.38 11.77
C LEU A 155 -8.37 10.92 12.01
N TYR A 156 -8.65 10.38 13.20
CA TYR A 156 -8.43 8.96 13.50
C TYR A 156 -9.29 8.04 12.62
N GLN A 157 -10.56 8.39 12.38
CA GLN A 157 -11.43 7.63 11.47
C GLN A 157 -10.95 7.71 10.02
N VAL A 158 -10.49 8.89 9.57
CA VAL A 158 -9.86 9.06 8.24
C VAL A 158 -8.60 8.21 8.12
N HIS A 159 -7.75 8.18 9.15
CA HIS A 159 -6.55 7.35 9.19
C HIS A 159 -6.92 5.86 9.06
N ARG A 160 -7.91 5.39 9.83
CA ARG A 160 -8.38 3.99 9.76
C ARG A 160 -8.98 3.61 8.41
N GLY A 161 -9.81 4.47 7.83
CA GLY A 161 -10.41 4.20 6.52
C GLY A 161 -9.37 4.18 5.41
N SER A 162 -8.47 5.15 5.39
CA SER A 162 -7.41 5.26 4.38
C SER A 162 -6.35 4.15 4.50
N THR A 163 -6.00 3.70 5.71
CA THR A 163 -5.09 2.57 5.90
C THR A 163 -5.65 1.26 5.35
N LEU A 164 -6.97 1.05 5.41
CA LEU A 164 -7.62 -0.12 4.79
C LEU A 164 -7.48 -0.08 3.26
N ILE A 165 -7.78 1.07 2.65
CA ILE A 165 -7.64 1.28 1.19
C ILE A 165 -6.18 1.06 0.76
N LEU A 166 -5.23 1.66 1.50
CA LEU A 166 -3.80 1.51 1.23
C LEU A 166 -3.36 0.04 1.30
N THR A 167 -3.84 -0.70 2.30
CA THR A 167 -3.50 -2.12 2.48
C THR A 167 -4.06 -2.98 1.36
N MET A 168 -5.32 -2.76 0.97
CA MET A 168 -5.93 -3.46 -0.17
C MET A 168 -5.18 -3.17 -1.48
N ALA A 169 -4.79 -1.92 -1.70
CA ALA A 169 -4.00 -1.53 -2.86
C ALA A 169 -2.60 -2.17 -2.85
N ALA A 170 -1.95 -2.27 -1.68
CA ALA A 170 -0.66 -2.95 -1.53
C ALA A 170 -0.76 -4.44 -1.83
N ILE A 171 -1.79 -5.12 -1.31
CA ILE A 171 -2.05 -6.54 -1.60
C ILE A 171 -2.27 -6.74 -3.11
N GLY A 172 -3.09 -5.90 -3.74
CA GLY A 172 -3.32 -5.96 -5.19
C GLY A 172 -2.06 -5.69 -5.99
N PHE A 173 -1.26 -4.70 -5.60
CA PHE A 173 -0.01 -4.36 -6.26
C PHE A 173 1.00 -5.51 -6.22
N ILE A 174 1.17 -6.15 -5.05
CA ILE A 174 2.08 -7.28 -4.86
C ILE A 174 1.55 -8.53 -5.56
N GLY A 175 0.26 -8.84 -5.43
CA GLY A 175 -0.37 -10.01 -6.08
C GLY A 175 -0.29 -9.98 -7.61
N LEU A 176 -0.20 -8.78 -8.19
CA LEU A 176 -0.04 -8.56 -9.63
C LEU A 176 1.43 -8.31 -10.05
N SER A 177 2.38 -8.35 -9.11
CA SER A 177 3.81 -8.20 -9.41
C SER A 177 4.39 -9.54 -9.90
N ARG A 178 4.91 -9.52 -11.14
CA ARG A 178 5.81 -10.52 -11.74
C ARG A 178 7.24 -10.01 -11.63
#